data_AF-A0AA39WNQ7-F1
#
_entry.id   AF-A0AA39WNQ7-F1
#
_cell.length_a   1.000
_cell.length_b   1.000
_cell.length_c   1.000
_cell.angle_alpha   90.00
_cell.angle_beta   90.00
_cell.angle_gamma   90.00
#
_symmetry.space_group_name_H-M   'P 1'
#
loop_
_entity.id
_entity.type
_entity.pdbx_description
1 polymer ?
#
loop_
_entity_poly.entity_id
_entity_poly.type
_entity_poly.pdbx_seq_one_letter_code
_entity_poly.pdbx_strand_id
1 'polypeptide(L)'
;MSARLGLRFVSPAARYRAPSRISTFPAHSLRLYSASTAASSPPSRLRRAASFSARALLFLSLGFIMAAAPAYEAAQALLSPPSDSETLSLFTPSDDDARAKEAFINAHPLTISLREDTELVESRPHMKIPDSWRKHNLTGGTLIGPGKVAVPPFSWSRKNGKEYVQVSHVGTDLCGHMGIIHGGFLATMLDEGLARCCFPVLPFNVGMTAKLEINYKAPAMADQYLVLRATTTKVEGRKAWVEGHIETLPTKEGELPIVLATASALYISPRQAAPKRSPQSEEERGAAAMTNGGGATAGQRAPASASALALARRAPPVLTTRRRLNVTWHPSLSRHERNELRRQRGLTIWFTGLSASGKSTVATALEQHLLHIGLAAYRLDGDNVRFGLNKDLGFSETDRNENIRRIAEVAKLFADSSTIALTSFISPYRADRQIARDLHVNATQAGDDAIPFIEVYVDIPLAEAEKRDPKGLYKKARAGEIKDFTGISAPYEAPESPEITIRTDQLTVEECVKKIVEYLAQKGYIGETKETR
;
A
#
# COMPACT_ATOMS: atom_id res chain seq x y z
N MET A 1 -29.71 3.32 47.18
CA MET A 1 -30.40 2.06 46.87
C MET A 1 -29.40 1.09 46.27
N SER A 2 -29.09 0.03 47.00
CA SER A 2 -28.13 -1.02 46.65
C SER A 2 -28.93 -2.27 46.32
N ALA A 3 -28.65 -2.93 45.19
CA ALA A 3 -29.12 -4.29 44.93
C ALA A 3 -28.17 -5.00 43.96
N ARG A 4 -27.23 -5.75 44.53
CA ARG A 4 -26.56 -6.88 43.88
C ARG A 4 -27.55 -8.03 43.79
N LEU A 5 -27.67 -8.69 42.64
CA LEU A 5 -28.27 -10.03 42.55
C LEU A 5 -27.22 -11.04 42.06
N GLY A 6 -27.01 -12.07 42.88
CA GLY A 6 -26.02 -13.11 42.69
C GLY A 6 -26.52 -14.30 41.88
N LEU A 7 -25.56 -14.95 41.23
CA LEU A 7 -25.65 -16.29 40.64
C LEU A 7 -25.88 -17.38 41.69
N ARG A 8 -26.71 -18.38 41.38
CA ARG A 8 -26.53 -19.78 41.82
C ARG A 8 -27.03 -20.77 40.78
N PHE A 9 -26.15 -21.71 40.44
CA PHE A 9 -26.37 -22.96 39.71
C PHE A 9 -27.02 -24.01 40.63
N VAL A 10 -27.96 -24.82 40.11
CA VAL A 10 -28.23 -26.20 40.58
C VAL A 10 -28.75 -27.05 39.40
N SER A 11 -28.15 -28.23 39.19
CA SER A 11 -28.65 -29.39 38.41
C SER A 11 -29.02 -30.49 39.43
N PRO A 12 -29.99 -31.40 39.17
CA PRO A 12 -29.61 -32.72 38.64
C PRO A 12 -30.68 -33.50 37.81
N ALA A 13 -30.14 -34.30 36.88
CA ALA A 13 -30.49 -35.63 36.37
C ALA A 13 -31.89 -36.31 36.55
N ALA A 14 -32.36 -36.83 35.40
CA ALA A 14 -32.89 -38.18 35.12
C ALA A 14 -34.29 -38.63 35.63
N ARG A 15 -35.16 -39.07 34.70
CA ARG A 15 -35.40 -40.49 34.36
C ARG A 15 -36.57 -40.67 33.38
N TYR A 16 -36.33 -41.54 32.41
CA TYR A 16 -37.27 -42.14 31.46
C TYR A 16 -38.36 -42.97 32.17
N ARG A 17 -39.59 -42.95 31.63
CA ARG A 17 -40.64 -43.96 31.93
C ARG A 17 -41.59 -44.09 30.74
N ALA A 18 -41.57 -45.24 30.06
CA ALA A 18 -42.70 -45.73 29.26
C ALA A 18 -43.61 -46.57 30.18
N PRO A 19 -44.92 -46.73 29.86
CA PRO A 19 -45.31 -48.03 29.30
C PRO A 19 -46.54 -48.05 28.35
N SER A 20 -46.51 -49.04 27.46
CA SER A 20 -47.57 -49.91 26.91
C SER A 20 -49.03 -49.44 26.73
N ARG A 21 -49.60 -49.71 25.54
CA ARG A 21 -50.60 -50.78 25.33
C ARG A 21 -50.98 -50.99 23.85
N ILE A 22 -51.31 -52.25 23.60
CA ILE A 22 -51.73 -52.92 22.37
C ILE A 22 -53.20 -52.59 22.04
N SER A 23 -53.53 -52.50 20.75
CA SER A 23 -54.90 -52.69 20.25
C SER A 23 -54.87 -53.36 18.87
N THR A 24 -55.53 -54.50 18.80
CA THR A 24 -55.79 -55.42 17.69
C THR A 24 -57.04 -55.03 16.90
N PHE A 25 -57.06 -55.25 15.58
CA PHE A 25 -58.28 -55.46 14.76
C PHE A 25 -57.95 -56.21 13.45
N PRO A 26 -58.91 -56.86 12.77
CA PRO A 26 -58.87 -58.31 12.51
C PRO A 26 -58.72 -58.70 11.03
N ALA A 27 -58.55 -60.01 10.85
CA ALA A 27 -58.32 -60.71 9.60
C ALA A 27 -59.52 -60.69 8.65
N HIS A 28 -59.24 -60.44 7.37
CA HIS A 28 -60.04 -60.94 6.26
C HIS A 28 -59.18 -61.85 5.37
N SER A 29 -59.75 -63.01 5.12
CA SER A 29 -59.28 -64.13 4.31
C SER A 29 -59.17 -63.77 2.82
N LEU A 30 -58.01 -64.04 2.22
CA LEU A 30 -57.90 -64.16 0.76
C LEU A 30 -57.11 -65.42 0.37
N ARG A 31 -57.75 -66.15 -0.54
CA ARG A 31 -57.42 -67.45 -1.12
C ARG A 31 -55.98 -67.60 -1.58
N LEU A 32 -55.43 -68.77 -1.31
CA LEU A 32 -54.23 -69.35 -1.90
C LEU A 32 -54.39 -69.48 -3.42
N TYR A 33 -53.63 -68.68 -4.17
CA TYR A 33 -53.25 -69.02 -5.55
C TYR A 33 -51.84 -69.58 -5.54
N SER A 34 -51.75 -70.89 -5.79
CA SER A 34 -50.51 -71.56 -6.17
C SER A 34 -50.08 -71.04 -7.54
N ALA A 35 -49.14 -70.10 -7.56
CA ALA A 35 -48.35 -69.78 -8.73
C ALA A 35 -46.91 -70.22 -8.46
N SER A 36 -46.49 -71.27 -9.17
CA SER A 36 -45.10 -71.69 -9.28
C SER A 36 -44.29 -70.54 -9.88
N THR A 37 -43.74 -69.68 -9.04
CA THR A 37 -42.72 -68.72 -9.46
C THR A 37 -41.41 -69.48 -9.56
N ALA A 38 -41.03 -69.85 -10.78
CA ALA A 38 -39.65 -70.19 -11.10
C ALA A 38 -38.79 -69.00 -10.66
N ALA A 39 -38.08 -69.16 -9.53
CA ALA A 39 -37.15 -68.16 -9.05
C ALA A 39 -36.06 -67.99 -10.13
N SER A 40 -36.10 -66.88 -10.87
CA SER A 40 -35.02 -66.50 -11.75
C SER A 40 -33.74 -66.47 -10.92
N SER A 41 -32.76 -67.31 -11.27
CA SER A 41 -31.53 -67.45 -10.51
C SER A 41 -30.92 -66.07 -10.28
N PRO A 42 -30.57 -65.72 -9.03
CA PRO A 42 -30.02 -64.40 -8.75
C PRO A 42 -28.74 -64.23 -9.59
N PRO A 43 -28.52 -63.06 -10.23
CA PRO A 43 -27.38 -62.88 -11.11
C PRO A 43 -26.12 -63.28 -10.37
N SER A 44 -25.26 -64.06 -11.06
CA SER A 44 -24.04 -64.61 -10.48
C SER A 44 -23.25 -63.50 -9.78
N ARG A 45 -22.57 -63.83 -8.69
CA ARG A 45 -21.76 -62.85 -7.93
C ARG A 45 -20.81 -62.08 -8.86
N LEU A 46 -20.30 -62.75 -9.89
CA LEU A 46 -19.51 -62.18 -11.00
C LEU A 46 -20.27 -61.13 -11.81
N ARG A 47 -21.51 -61.38 -12.22
CA ARG A 47 -22.32 -60.41 -13.00
C ARG A 47 -22.71 -59.19 -12.18
N ARG A 48 -22.96 -59.38 -10.88
CA ARG A 48 -23.19 -58.26 -9.93
C ARG A 48 -21.92 -57.44 -9.71
N ALA A 49 -20.78 -58.09 -9.48
CA ALA A 49 -19.48 -57.42 -9.35
C ALA A 49 -19.14 -56.64 -10.63
N ALA A 50 -19.29 -57.24 -11.81
CA ALA A 50 -19.05 -56.57 -13.09
C ALA A 50 -19.98 -55.36 -13.29
N SER A 51 -21.27 -55.48 -12.96
CA SER A 51 -22.22 -54.36 -13.07
C SER A 51 -21.91 -53.23 -12.08
N PHE A 52 -21.45 -53.56 -10.88
CA PHE A 52 -21.04 -52.59 -9.88
C PHE A 52 -19.76 -51.87 -10.30
N SER A 53 -18.75 -52.61 -10.76
CA SER A 53 -17.50 -52.05 -11.28
C SER A 53 -17.74 -51.16 -12.51
N ALA A 54 -18.63 -51.56 -13.43
CA ALA A 54 -18.96 -50.75 -14.60
C ALA A 54 -19.65 -49.43 -14.21
N ARG A 55 -20.59 -49.48 -13.26
CA ARG A 55 -21.23 -48.26 -12.72
C ARG A 55 -20.23 -47.39 -11.96
N ALA A 56 -19.36 -47.99 -11.15
CA ALA A 56 -18.32 -47.26 -10.44
C ALA A 56 -17.35 -46.57 -11.41
N LEU A 57 -16.93 -47.25 -12.49
CA LEU A 57 -16.08 -46.64 -13.52
C LEU A 57 -16.80 -45.49 -14.24
N LEU A 58 -18.09 -45.66 -14.54
CA LEU A 58 -18.91 -44.62 -15.16
C LEU A 58 -19.03 -43.39 -14.24
N PHE A 59 -19.37 -43.57 -12.97
CA PHE A 59 -19.50 -42.44 -12.03
C PHE A 59 -18.15 -41.80 -11.70
N LEU A 60 -17.05 -42.58 -11.64
CA LEU A 60 -15.70 -42.05 -11.45
C LEU A 60 -15.23 -41.22 -12.65
N SER A 61 -15.48 -41.71 -13.88
CA SER A 61 -15.15 -40.96 -15.10
C SER A 61 -16.02 -39.72 -15.26
N LEU A 62 -17.33 -39.80 -14.99
CA LEU A 62 -18.21 -38.63 -14.99
C LEU A 62 -17.79 -37.61 -13.92
N GLY A 63 -17.41 -38.08 -12.73
CA GLY A 63 -16.90 -37.23 -11.66
C GLY A 63 -15.57 -36.55 -12.03
N PHE A 64 -14.66 -37.28 -12.68
CA PHE A 64 -13.40 -36.72 -13.16
C PHE A 64 -13.61 -35.69 -14.27
N ILE A 65 -14.49 -35.96 -15.24
CA ILE A 65 -14.83 -35.00 -16.32
C ILE A 65 -15.44 -33.74 -15.72
N MET A 66 -16.42 -33.86 -14.81
CA MET A 66 -17.04 -32.71 -14.14
C MET A 66 -16.04 -31.91 -13.28
N ALA A 67 -15.06 -32.57 -12.66
CA ALA A 67 -14.01 -31.91 -11.87
C ALA A 67 -12.93 -31.26 -12.75
N ALA A 68 -12.59 -31.86 -13.90
CA ALA A 68 -11.51 -31.42 -14.77
C ALA A 68 -11.97 -30.44 -15.85
N ALA A 69 -13.24 -30.43 -16.25
CA ALA A 69 -13.75 -29.58 -17.33
C ALA A 69 -13.53 -28.08 -17.07
N PRO A 70 -13.84 -27.51 -15.87
CA PRO A 70 -13.56 -26.10 -15.60
C PRO A 70 -12.06 -25.77 -15.63
N ALA A 71 -11.20 -26.72 -15.25
CA ALA A 71 -9.75 -26.55 -15.30
C ALA A 71 -9.21 -26.62 -16.73
N TYR A 72 -9.79 -27.48 -17.57
CA TYR A 72 -9.46 -27.59 -19.00
C TYR A 72 -9.88 -26.33 -19.76
N GLU A 73 -11.10 -25.83 -19.54
CA GLU A 73 -11.58 -24.58 -20.14
C GLU A 73 -10.71 -23.38 -19.73
N ALA A 74 -10.35 -23.28 -18.44
CA ALA A 74 -9.45 -22.23 -17.96
C ALA A 74 -8.05 -22.34 -18.58
N ALA A 75 -7.51 -23.55 -18.75
CA ALA A 75 -6.21 -23.77 -19.39
C ALA A 75 -6.24 -23.45 -20.89
N GLN A 76 -7.32 -23.82 -21.60
CA GLN A 76 -7.50 -23.53 -23.02
C GLN A 76 -7.66 -22.02 -23.25
N ALA A 77 -8.43 -21.33 -22.42
CA ALA A 77 -8.58 -19.87 -22.48
C ALA A 77 -7.27 -19.12 -22.23
N LEU A 78 -6.34 -19.72 -21.47
CA LEU A 78 -4.99 -19.18 -21.27
C LEU A 78 -4.07 -19.39 -22.50
N LEU A 79 -4.24 -20.53 -23.19
CA LEU A 79 -3.46 -20.92 -24.37
C LEU A 79 -3.92 -20.21 -25.65
N SER A 80 -5.18 -19.78 -25.71
CA SER A 80 -5.77 -19.08 -26.85
C SER A 80 -6.62 -17.91 -26.35
N PRO A 81 -5.98 -16.82 -25.92
CA PRO A 81 -6.71 -15.66 -25.41
C PRO A 81 -7.53 -15.00 -26.54
N PRO A 82 -8.67 -14.37 -26.22
CA PRO A 82 -9.47 -13.61 -27.17
C PRO A 82 -8.65 -12.57 -27.94
N SER A 83 -8.98 -12.38 -29.21
CA SER A 83 -8.47 -11.30 -30.05
C SER A 83 -8.93 -9.93 -29.55
N ASP A 84 -8.22 -8.86 -29.94
CA ASP A 84 -8.57 -7.50 -29.54
C ASP A 84 -10.01 -7.11 -29.91
N SER A 85 -10.49 -7.50 -31.09
CA SER A 85 -11.88 -7.25 -31.50
C SER A 85 -12.90 -8.03 -30.67
N GLU A 86 -12.62 -9.29 -30.34
CA GLU A 86 -13.53 -10.11 -29.53
C GLU A 86 -13.68 -9.54 -28.12
N THR A 87 -12.60 -8.97 -27.55
CA THR A 87 -12.63 -8.39 -26.20
C THR A 87 -13.68 -7.30 -26.03
N LEU A 88 -14.06 -6.61 -27.10
CA LEU A 88 -15.04 -5.52 -27.09
C LEU A 88 -16.46 -6.01 -26.76
N SER A 89 -16.79 -7.24 -27.15
CA SER A 89 -18.13 -7.84 -26.95
C SER A 89 -18.24 -8.74 -25.71
N LEU A 90 -17.14 -9.01 -25.01
CA LEU A 90 -17.13 -9.96 -23.89
C LEU A 90 -17.66 -9.39 -22.57
N PHE A 91 -17.77 -8.06 -22.46
CA PHE A 91 -18.28 -7.42 -21.25
C PHE A 91 -19.77 -7.11 -21.39
N THR A 92 -20.55 -7.57 -20.43
CA THR A 92 -21.96 -7.21 -20.29
C THR A 92 -22.14 -6.40 -19.00
N PRO A 93 -22.58 -5.13 -19.07
CA PRO A 93 -22.83 -4.31 -17.89
C PRO A 93 -23.79 -4.98 -16.89
N SER A 94 -23.41 -4.99 -15.61
CA SER A 94 -24.17 -5.62 -14.53
C SER A 94 -25.45 -4.86 -14.15
N ASP A 95 -25.47 -3.55 -14.34
CA ASP A 95 -26.50 -2.63 -13.83
C ASP A 95 -26.67 -1.40 -14.74
N ASP A 96 -27.69 -0.58 -14.48
CA ASP A 96 -28.00 0.63 -15.26
C ASP A 96 -26.89 1.68 -15.21
N ASP A 97 -26.18 1.74 -14.09
CA ASP A 97 -25.09 2.68 -13.89
C ASP A 97 -23.87 2.33 -14.76
N ALA A 98 -23.46 1.05 -14.78
CA ALA A 98 -22.44 0.55 -15.68
C ALA A 98 -22.84 0.70 -17.15
N ARG A 99 -24.13 0.48 -17.50
CA ARG A 99 -24.65 0.72 -18.86
C ARG A 99 -24.49 2.19 -19.27
N ALA A 100 -24.87 3.12 -18.40
CA ALA A 100 -24.76 4.55 -18.66
C ALA A 100 -23.30 4.99 -18.85
N LYS A 101 -22.40 4.47 -18.01
CA LYS A 101 -20.95 4.74 -18.10
C LYS A 101 -20.34 4.21 -19.39
N GLU A 102 -20.73 3.00 -19.80
CA GLU A 102 -20.27 2.42 -21.06
C GLU A 102 -20.81 3.18 -22.27
N ALA A 103 -22.09 3.54 -22.26
CA ALA A 103 -22.70 4.33 -23.32
C ALA A 103 -22.03 5.70 -23.46
N PHE A 104 -21.73 6.36 -22.33
CA PHE A 104 -21.00 7.63 -22.31
C PHE A 104 -19.63 7.52 -22.97
N ILE A 105 -18.81 6.52 -22.59
CA ILE A 105 -17.47 6.34 -23.18
C ILE A 105 -17.59 6.08 -24.68
N ASN A 106 -18.52 5.22 -25.11
CA ASN A 106 -18.71 4.89 -26.53
C ASN A 106 -19.13 6.08 -27.38
N ALA A 107 -19.99 6.96 -26.85
CA ALA A 107 -20.51 8.13 -27.55
C ALA A 107 -19.58 9.34 -27.48
N HIS A 108 -18.52 9.30 -26.67
CA HIS A 108 -17.66 10.46 -26.45
C HIS A 108 -16.88 10.84 -27.73
N PRO A 109 -16.76 12.13 -28.10
CA PRO A 109 -16.06 12.58 -29.32
C PRO A 109 -14.61 12.06 -29.43
N LEU A 110 -13.87 12.04 -28.31
CA LEU A 110 -12.53 11.43 -28.26
C LEU A 110 -12.55 9.97 -28.71
N THR A 111 -13.46 9.16 -28.19
CA THR A 111 -13.59 7.73 -28.53
C THR A 111 -13.89 7.54 -30.01
N ILE A 112 -14.80 8.35 -30.56
CA ILE A 112 -15.13 8.34 -31.99
C ILE A 112 -13.88 8.66 -32.81
N SER A 113 -13.15 9.73 -32.47
CA SER A 113 -11.92 10.11 -33.18
C SER A 113 -10.81 9.05 -33.11
N LEU A 114 -10.70 8.31 -32.00
CA LEU A 114 -9.72 7.23 -31.86
C LEU A 114 -10.06 6.01 -32.71
N ARG A 115 -11.35 5.78 -33.01
CA ARG A 115 -11.83 4.70 -33.89
C ARG A 115 -11.66 5.03 -35.37
N GLU A 116 -11.57 6.31 -35.72
CA GLU A 116 -11.30 6.75 -37.09
C GLU A 116 -9.84 6.53 -37.50
N ASP A 117 -8.89 6.48 -36.54
CA ASP A 117 -7.49 6.20 -36.81
C ASP A 117 -7.25 4.68 -37.04
N THR A 118 -7.05 4.29 -38.30
CA THR A 118 -6.83 2.90 -38.72
C THR A 118 -5.51 2.27 -38.21
N GLU A 119 -4.60 3.09 -37.70
CA GLU A 119 -3.34 2.63 -37.11
C GLU A 119 -3.47 2.26 -35.63
N LEU A 120 -4.57 2.66 -34.99
CA LEU A 120 -4.92 2.29 -33.63
C LEU A 120 -5.75 1.00 -33.62
N VAL A 121 -5.43 0.11 -32.68
CA VAL A 121 -6.19 -1.11 -32.41
C VAL A 121 -6.94 -0.91 -31.10
N GLU A 122 -8.28 -0.88 -31.20
CA GLU A 122 -9.17 -0.85 -30.04
C GLU A 122 -9.26 -2.22 -29.38
N SER A 123 -9.23 -2.26 -28.05
CA SER A 123 -9.34 -3.48 -27.26
C SER A 123 -9.84 -3.19 -25.84
N ARG A 124 -10.26 -4.25 -25.13
CA ARG A 124 -10.46 -4.26 -23.66
C ARG A 124 -9.49 -5.27 -23.06
N PRO A 125 -8.25 -4.88 -22.74
CA PRO A 125 -7.19 -5.84 -22.48
C PRO A 125 -7.44 -6.76 -21.28
N HIS A 126 -8.22 -6.32 -20.29
CA HIS A 126 -8.61 -7.14 -19.13
C HIS A 126 -9.58 -8.27 -19.47
N MET A 127 -10.29 -8.18 -20.60
CA MET A 127 -11.19 -9.24 -21.08
C MET A 127 -10.43 -10.38 -21.76
N LYS A 128 -9.12 -10.22 -22.01
CA LYS A 128 -8.25 -11.34 -22.42
C LYS A 128 -7.97 -12.30 -21.25
N ILE A 129 -8.19 -11.87 -20.02
CA ILE A 129 -7.97 -12.68 -18.82
C ILE A 129 -9.22 -13.54 -18.60
N PRO A 130 -9.09 -14.88 -18.50
CA PRO A 130 -10.21 -15.76 -18.21
C PRO A 130 -10.93 -15.36 -16.92
N ASP A 131 -12.26 -15.47 -16.91
CA ASP A 131 -13.12 -15.08 -15.77
C ASP A 131 -12.69 -15.70 -14.44
N SER A 132 -12.31 -16.98 -14.46
CA SER A 132 -11.85 -17.73 -13.29
C SER A 132 -10.54 -17.19 -12.70
N TRP A 133 -9.70 -16.54 -13.50
CA TRP A 133 -8.41 -15.97 -13.10
C TRP A 133 -8.49 -14.47 -12.82
N ARG A 134 -9.53 -13.79 -13.31
CA ARG A 134 -9.69 -12.35 -13.18
C ARG A 134 -9.67 -11.88 -11.72
N LYS A 135 -10.23 -12.67 -10.79
CA LYS A 135 -10.20 -12.40 -9.34
C LYS A 135 -8.79 -12.35 -8.73
N HIS A 136 -7.81 -12.96 -9.38
CA HIS A 136 -6.40 -12.95 -8.98
C HIS A 136 -5.58 -11.89 -9.73
N ASN A 137 -6.24 -11.01 -10.49
CA ASN A 137 -5.61 -9.90 -11.18
C ASN A 137 -6.06 -8.58 -10.54
N LEU A 138 -5.09 -7.74 -10.15
CA LEU A 138 -5.36 -6.49 -9.44
C LEU A 138 -6.25 -5.54 -10.26
N THR A 139 -5.84 -5.22 -11.49
CA THR A 139 -6.49 -4.19 -12.32
C THR A 139 -7.58 -4.72 -13.22
N GLY A 140 -7.47 -5.98 -13.63
CA GLY A 140 -8.49 -6.68 -14.40
C GLY A 140 -9.61 -7.26 -13.57
N GLY A 141 -9.49 -7.37 -12.25
CA GLY A 141 -10.52 -7.96 -11.39
C GLY A 141 -10.72 -7.28 -10.05
N THR A 142 -9.72 -7.27 -9.16
CA THR A 142 -9.89 -6.74 -7.79
C THR A 142 -10.38 -5.29 -7.76
N LEU A 143 -9.96 -4.48 -8.74
CA LEU A 143 -10.32 -3.07 -8.89
C LEU A 143 -11.46 -2.83 -9.90
N ILE A 144 -12.06 -3.88 -10.47
CA ILE A 144 -13.21 -3.80 -11.38
C ILE A 144 -14.51 -4.13 -10.64
N GLY A 145 -15.56 -3.38 -10.94
CA GLY A 145 -16.92 -3.63 -10.46
C GLY A 145 -17.61 -2.38 -9.93
N PRO A 146 -18.84 -2.54 -9.41
CA PRO A 146 -19.64 -1.43 -8.87
C PRO A 146 -18.86 -0.65 -7.80
N GLY A 147 -18.98 0.68 -7.83
CA GLY A 147 -18.24 1.59 -6.95
C GLY A 147 -16.75 1.73 -7.29
N LYS A 148 -16.16 0.89 -8.15
CA LYS A 148 -14.74 0.93 -8.55
C LYS A 148 -14.62 1.34 -10.03
N VAL A 149 -13.82 0.61 -10.81
CA VAL A 149 -13.86 0.69 -12.28
C VAL A 149 -15.07 -0.11 -12.75
N ALA A 150 -16.23 0.54 -12.87
CA ALA A 150 -17.51 -0.12 -13.13
C ALA A 150 -17.59 -0.80 -14.51
N VAL A 151 -16.89 -0.24 -15.49
CA VAL A 151 -16.78 -0.77 -16.85
C VAL A 151 -15.30 -0.99 -17.13
N PRO A 152 -14.87 -2.15 -17.63
CA PRO A 152 -13.49 -2.37 -18.00
C PRO A 152 -12.98 -1.23 -18.91
N PRO A 153 -11.73 -0.78 -18.76
CA PRO A 153 -11.20 0.27 -19.61
C PRO A 153 -11.24 -0.08 -21.10
N PHE A 154 -11.49 0.93 -21.92
CA PHE A 154 -11.23 0.86 -23.36
C PHE A 154 -9.81 1.33 -23.64
N SER A 155 -9.10 0.64 -24.52
CA SER A 155 -7.71 0.91 -24.84
C SER A 155 -7.47 0.93 -26.35
N TRP A 156 -6.68 1.90 -26.81
CA TRP A 156 -6.22 2.03 -28.18
C TRP A 156 -4.69 1.95 -28.20
N SER A 157 -4.16 0.94 -28.87
CA SER A 157 -2.70 0.78 -29.02
C SER A 157 -2.31 1.00 -30.47
N ARG A 158 -1.30 1.82 -30.75
CA ARG A 158 -0.76 1.93 -32.09
C ARG A 158 0.03 0.67 -32.43
N LYS A 159 -0.15 0.12 -33.64
CA LYS A 159 0.47 -1.16 -34.06
C LYS A 159 2.00 -1.22 -33.90
N ASN A 160 2.66 -0.06 -33.95
CA ASN A 160 4.11 0.07 -33.79
C ASN A 160 4.59 0.14 -32.32
N GLY A 161 3.69 0.07 -31.34
CA GLY A 161 4.01 0.14 -29.90
C GLY A 161 4.57 1.48 -29.43
N LYS A 162 4.32 2.57 -30.18
CA LYS A 162 4.75 3.92 -29.80
C LYS A 162 3.73 4.70 -28.99
N GLU A 163 2.45 4.40 -29.14
CA GLU A 163 1.37 5.19 -28.53
C GLU A 163 0.31 4.28 -27.93
N TYR A 164 -0.22 4.72 -26.79
CA TYR A 164 -1.31 4.07 -26.08
C TYR A 164 -2.24 5.11 -25.48
N VAL A 165 -3.54 4.89 -25.64
CA VAL A 165 -4.59 5.69 -25.01
C VAL A 165 -5.55 4.75 -24.30
N GLN A 166 -5.94 5.09 -23.08
CA GLN A 166 -6.94 4.35 -22.33
C GLN A 166 -7.98 5.29 -21.75
N VAL A 167 -9.25 4.94 -21.87
CA VAL A 167 -10.38 5.66 -21.26
C VAL A 167 -10.98 4.80 -20.15
N SER A 168 -11.23 5.40 -18.99
CA SER A 168 -11.73 4.68 -17.81
C SER A 168 -12.63 5.57 -16.97
N HIS A 169 -13.66 4.98 -16.37
CA HIS A 169 -14.41 5.61 -15.28
C HIS A 169 -13.82 5.17 -13.93
N VAL A 170 -13.78 6.08 -12.94
CA VAL A 170 -13.28 5.80 -11.58
C VAL A 170 -14.35 6.09 -10.52
N GLY A 171 -14.71 5.09 -9.71
CA GLY A 171 -15.76 5.20 -8.70
C GLY A 171 -15.26 5.49 -7.28
N THR A 172 -16.21 5.68 -6.36
CA THR A 172 -15.99 6.07 -4.95
C THR A 172 -15.22 5.07 -4.09
N ASP A 173 -15.28 3.77 -4.39
CA ASP A 173 -14.56 2.73 -3.62
C ASP A 173 -13.03 2.78 -3.86
N LEU A 174 -12.59 3.55 -4.86
CA LEU A 174 -11.18 3.78 -5.15
C LEU A 174 -10.63 5.00 -4.39
N CYS A 175 -11.44 5.64 -3.54
CA CYS A 175 -11.06 6.83 -2.80
C CYS A 175 -10.10 6.55 -1.63
N GLY A 176 -9.12 7.44 -1.47
CA GLY A 176 -8.26 7.50 -0.27
C GLY A 176 -8.76 8.50 0.78
N HIS A 177 -9.57 9.46 0.32
CA HIS A 177 -10.24 10.49 1.11
C HIS A 177 -11.62 10.72 0.49
N MET A 178 -12.59 11.27 1.23
CA MET A 178 -13.97 11.41 0.74
C MET A 178 -14.02 12.11 -0.62
N GLY A 179 -14.45 11.36 -1.65
CA GLY A 179 -14.61 11.86 -3.02
C GLY A 179 -13.32 12.04 -3.83
N ILE A 180 -12.13 11.73 -3.28
CA ILE A 180 -10.84 11.85 -3.99
C ILE A 180 -10.25 10.46 -4.21
N ILE A 181 -10.02 10.11 -5.47
CA ILE A 181 -9.38 8.85 -5.88
C ILE A 181 -8.00 8.76 -5.25
N HIS A 182 -7.70 7.61 -4.66
CA HIS A 182 -6.41 7.36 -4.02
C HIS A 182 -5.28 7.47 -5.03
N GLY A 183 -4.22 8.23 -4.72
CA GLY A 183 -3.08 8.42 -5.64
C GLY A 183 -2.44 7.11 -6.08
N GLY A 184 -2.38 6.11 -5.18
CA GLY A 184 -1.94 4.76 -5.50
C GLY A 184 -2.73 4.06 -6.61
N PHE A 185 -4.03 4.36 -6.77
CA PHE A 185 -4.79 3.83 -7.91
C PHE A 185 -4.35 4.46 -9.23
N LEU A 186 -4.13 5.78 -9.26
CA LEU A 186 -3.56 6.45 -10.43
C LEU A 186 -2.16 5.94 -10.76
N ALA A 187 -1.34 5.64 -9.74
CA ALA A 187 -0.04 5.00 -9.94
C ALA A 187 -0.17 3.62 -10.57
N THR A 188 -1.12 2.80 -10.12
CA THR A 188 -1.41 1.50 -10.72
C THR A 188 -1.87 1.63 -12.18
N MET A 189 -2.73 2.60 -12.48
CA MET A 189 -3.15 2.89 -13.87
C MET A 189 -1.95 3.29 -14.74
N LEU A 190 -1.10 4.20 -14.26
CA LEU A 190 0.10 4.65 -14.97
C LEU A 190 1.06 3.48 -15.20
N ASP A 191 1.34 2.69 -14.18
CA ASP A 191 2.24 1.54 -14.31
C ASP A 191 1.75 0.55 -15.37
N GLU A 192 0.47 0.17 -15.32
CA GLU A 192 -0.09 -0.76 -16.30
C GLU A 192 -0.18 -0.14 -17.71
N GLY A 193 -0.69 1.09 -17.83
CA GLY A 193 -0.90 1.75 -19.12
C GLY A 193 0.41 2.01 -19.86
N LEU A 194 1.44 2.47 -19.15
CA LEU A 194 2.76 2.70 -19.74
C LEU A 194 3.44 1.37 -20.10
N ALA A 195 3.24 0.31 -19.32
CA ALA A 195 3.72 -1.03 -19.67
C ALA A 195 3.08 -1.51 -20.98
N ARG A 196 1.75 -1.43 -21.09
CA ARG A 196 0.98 -1.83 -22.29
C ARG A 196 1.42 -1.08 -23.53
N CYS A 197 1.76 0.20 -23.40
CA CYS A 197 2.30 1.00 -24.50
C CYS A 197 3.55 0.37 -25.13
N CYS A 198 4.48 -0.12 -24.30
CA CYS A 198 5.78 -0.61 -24.79
C CYS A 198 5.86 -2.13 -24.96
N PHE A 199 4.82 -2.90 -24.62
CA PHE A 199 4.83 -4.34 -24.84
C PHE A 199 5.16 -4.72 -26.30
N PRO A 200 4.56 -4.13 -27.35
CA PRO A 200 4.84 -4.55 -28.73
C PRO A 200 6.30 -4.34 -29.19
N VAL A 201 7.06 -3.47 -28.51
CA VAL A 201 8.46 -3.18 -28.84
C VAL A 201 9.46 -3.88 -27.91
N LEU A 202 8.97 -4.58 -26.89
CA LEU A 202 9.80 -5.36 -25.97
C LEU A 202 9.86 -6.83 -26.39
N PRO A 203 10.99 -7.52 -26.15
CA PRO A 203 11.08 -8.96 -26.40
C PRO A 203 9.99 -9.73 -25.66
N PHE A 204 9.37 -10.69 -26.36
CA PHE A 204 8.26 -11.54 -25.88
C PHE A 204 6.98 -10.79 -25.56
N ASN A 205 6.86 -9.51 -25.96
CA ASN A 205 5.74 -8.64 -25.63
C ASN A 205 5.48 -8.47 -24.12
N VAL A 206 6.53 -8.55 -23.30
CA VAL A 206 6.45 -8.46 -21.83
C VAL A 206 7.50 -7.48 -21.31
N GLY A 207 7.08 -6.62 -20.38
CA GLY A 207 7.95 -5.70 -19.65
C GLY A 207 7.62 -5.69 -18.17
N MET A 208 8.65 -5.65 -17.33
CA MET A 208 8.53 -5.45 -15.89
C MET A 208 9.03 -4.05 -15.53
N THR A 209 8.31 -3.37 -14.64
CA THR A 209 8.65 -2.01 -14.19
C THR A 209 9.95 -2.03 -13.38
N ALA A 210 10.98 -1.36 -13.89
CA ALA A 210 12.26 -1.20 -13.20
C ALA A 210 12.38 0.16 -12.50
N LYS A 211 11.75 1.19 -13.07
CA LYS A 211 11.61 2.52 -12.45
C LYS A 211 10.29 3.11 -12.90
N LEU A 212 9.56 3.73 -11.98
CA LEU A 212 8.39 4.55 -12.25
C LEU A 212 8.48 5.82 -11.42
N GLU A 213 8.42 6.97 -12.07
CA GLU A 213 8.44 8.28 -11.44
C GLU A 213 7.15 9.01 -11.79
N ILE A 214 6.38 9.41 -10.77
CA ILE A 214 5.05 10.00 -10.94
C ILE A 214 5.03 11.36 -10.26
N ASN A 215 4.48 12.35 -10.97
CA ASN A 215 4.23 13.68 -10.48
C ASN A 215 2.73 13.96 -10.49
N TYR A 216 2.10 13.98 -9.30
CA TYR A 216 0.69 14.35 -9.15
C TYR A 216 0.51 15.86 -9.28
N LYS A 217 -0.36 16.29 -10.18
CA LYS A 217 -0.60 17.69 -10.53
C LYS A 217 -1.89 18.21 -9.91
N ALA A 218 -2.96 17.42 -9.95
CA ALA A 218 -4.28 17.77 -9.43
C ALA A 218 -4.98 16.54 -8.83
N PRO A 219 -5.92 16.71 -7.88
CA PRO A 219 -6.71 15.60 -7.34
C PRO A 219 -7.65 15.04 -8.41
N ALA A 220 -7.71 13.71 -8.52
CA ALA A 220 -8.71 13.02 -9.32
C ALA A 220 -9.95 12.79 -8.45
N MET A 221 -11.12 13.26 -8.88
CA MET A 221 -12.35 13.10 -8.12
C MET A 221 -13.02 11.78 -8.47
N ALA A 222 -13.77 11.22 -7.52
CA ALA A 222 -14.64 10.08 -7.79
C ALA A 222 -15.73 10.45 -8.79
N ASP A 223 -16.22 9.42 -9.48
CA ASP A 223 -17.24 9.47 -10.52
C ASP A 223 -16.85 10.34 -11.73
N GLN A 224 -15.55 10.41 -12.00
CA GLN A 224 -15.00 11.06 -13.19
C GLN A 224 -14.56 10.03 -14.25
N TYR A 225 -14.50 10.50 -15.50
CA TYR A 225 -13.88 9.79 -16.59
C TYR A 225 -12.45 10.31 -16.78
N LEU A 226 -11.51 9.39 -16.95
CA LEU A 226 -10.09 9.66 -17.06
C LEU A 226 -9.57 9.16 -18.41
N VAL A 227 -8.59 9.86 -18.94
CA VAL A 227 -7.80 9.43 -20.10
C VAL A 227 -6.36 9.25 -19.65
N LEU A 228 -5.81 8.06 -19.87
CA LEU A 228 -4.37 7.82 -19.79
C LEU A 228 -3.79 7.87 -21.19
N ARG A 229 -2.72 8.64 -21.38
CA ARG A 229 -1.94 8.68 -22.62
C ARG A 229 -0.51 8.27 -22.31
N ALA A 230 0.07 7.46 -23.17
CA ALA A 230 1.46 7.04 -23.05
C ALA A 230 2.15 6.98 -24.41
N THR A 231 3.45 7.24 -24.38
CA THR A 231 4.33 7.23 -25.54
C THR A 231 5.64 6.56 -25.21
N THR A 232 6.03 5.57 -26.01
CA THR A 232 7.36 4.96 -25.91
C THR A 232 8.40 5.90 -26.51
N THR A 233 9.27 6.47 -25.68
CA THR A 233 10.26 7.48 -26.09
C THR A 233 11.56 6.88 -26.57
N LYS A 234 11.95 5.72 -26.02
CA LYS A 234 13.23 5.07 -26.34
C LYS A 234 13.15 3.56 -26.13
N VAL A 235 13.85 2.79 -26.97
CA VAL A 235 14.01 1.34 -26.82
C VAL A 235 15.47 0.95 -27.04
N GLU A 236 16.05 0.19 -26.11
CA GLU A 236 17.41 -0.36 -26.21
C GLU A 236 17.43 -1.82 -25.79
N GLY A 237 17.44 -2.73 -26.77
CA GLY A 237 17.47 -4.17 -26.53
C GLY A 237 16.26 -4.65 -25.73
N ARG A 238 16.46 -4.94 -24.43
CA ARG A 238 15.39 -5.40 -23.51
C ARG A 238 14.77 -4.27 -22.68
N LYS A 239 15.14 -3.02 -22.93
CA LYS A 239 14.72 -1.86 -22.13
C LYS A 239 13.84 -0.94 -22.97
N ALA A 240 12.75 -0.44 -22.39
CA ALA A 240 11.91 0.60 -22.99
C ALA A 240 11.67 1.72 -21.99
N TRP A 241 11.80 2.96 -22.44
CA TRP A 241 11.44 4.16 -21.70
C TRP A 241 10.13 4.69 -22.24
N VAL A 242 9.22 4.99 -21.32
CA VAL A 242 7.85 5.40 -21.64
C VAL A 242 7.52 6.63 -20.81
N GLU A 243 6.90 7.62 -21.44
CA GLU A 243 6.34 8.78 -20.77
C GLU A 243 4.83 8.78 -20.95
N GLY A 244 4.11 9.34 -20.00
CA GLY A 244 2.66 9.42 -20.12
C GLY A 244 2.04 10.29 -19.05
N HIS A 245 0.73 10.43 -19.11
CA HIS A 245 -0.04 11.20 -18.14
C HIS A 245 -1.48 10.70 -18.06
N ILE A 246 -2.13 11.04 -16.95
CA ILE A 246 -3.57 10.90 -16.76
C ILE A 246 -4.17 12.30 -16.75
N GLU A 247 -5.25 12.49 -17.50
CA GLU A 247 -6.05 13.71 -17.55
C GLU A 247 -7.55 13.40 -17.37
N THR A 248 -8.34 14.39 -16.99
CA THR A 248 -9.80 14.28 -17.02
C THR A 248 -10.30 14.20 -18.46
N LEU A 249 -11.32 13.37 -18.69
CA LEU A 249 -12.10 13.40 -19.92
C LEU A 249 -13.20 14.46 -19.75
N PRO A 250 -13.21 15.54 -20.55
CA PRO A 250 -14.24 16.56 -20.49
C PRO A 250 -15.65 15.97 -20.64
N THR A 251 -16.58 16.38 -19.78
CA THR A 251 -17.97 15.88 -19.82
C THR A 251 -18.94 16.88 -20.43
N LYS A 252 -18.51 18.15 -20.53
CA LYS A 252 -19.28 19.26 -21.09
C LYS A 252 -18.53 19.90 -22.24
N GLU A 253 -19.27 20.40 -23.21
CA GLU A 253 -18.70 21.14 -24.34
C GLU A 253 -17.97 22.39 -23.85
N GLY A 254 -16.73 22.59 -24.31
CA GLY A 254 -15.87 23.70 -23.88
C GLY A 254 -15.06 23.47 -22.59
N GLU A 255 -15.25 22.35 -21.90
CA GLU A 255 -14.40 21.97 -20.76
C GLU A 255 -13.02 21.49 -21.26
N LEU A 256 -11.95 21.98 -20.63
CA LEU A 256 -10.58 21.58 -20.97
C LEU A 256 -10.13 20.39 -20.12
N PRO A 257 -9.40 19.41 -20.69
CA PRO A 257 -8.77 18.35 -19.93
C PRO A 257 -7.82 18.92 -18.86
N ILE A 258 -7.90 18.39 -17.64
CA ILE A 258 -7.01 18.73 -16.54
C ILE A 258 -6.03 17.58 -16.36
N VAL A 259 -4.74 17.85 -16.49
CA VAL A 259 -3.70 16.85 -16.20
C VAL A 259 -3.68 16.58 -14.69
N LEU A 260 -3.94 15.34 -14.32
CA LEU A 260 -4.03 14.87 -12.94
C LEU A 260 -2.69 14.33 -12.45
N ALA A 261 -1.98 13.58 -13.30
CA ALA A 261 -0.65 13.05 -12.99
C ALA A 261 0.16 12.85 -14.26
N THR A 262 1.48 13.06 -14.19
CA THR A 262 2.43 12.75 -15.28
C THR A 262 3.42 11.71 -14.79
N ALA A 263 3.89 10.84 -15.67
CA ALA A 263 4.84 9.78 -15.32
C ALA A 263 5.92 9.56 -16.37
N SER A 264 7.09 9.11 -15.90
CA SER A 264 8.14 8.52 -16.72
C SER A 264 8.54 7.17 -16.12
N ALA A 265 8.73 6.19 -16.99
CA ALA A 265 8.96 4.81 -16.59
C ALA A 265 10.03 4.12 -17.44
N LEU A 266 10.71 3.16 -16.82
CA LEU A 266 11.63 2.22 -17.45
C LEU A 266 11.08 0.81 -17.27
N TYR A 267 10.81 0.13 -18.38
CA TYR A 267 10.43 -1.28 -18.40
C TYR A 267 11.56 -2.15 -18.92
N ILE A 268 11.71 -3.34 -18.34
CA ILE A 268 12.73 -4.33 -18.73
C ILE A 268 12.06 -5.68 -18.99
N SER A 269 12.28 -6.23 -20.18
CA SER A 269 11.81 -7.58 -20.53
C SER A 269 12.65 -8.65 -19.78
N PRO A 270 12.03 -9.56 -19.00
CA PRO A 270 12.74 -10.57 -18.21
C PRO A 270 13.46 -11.61 -19.09
N ARG A 271 14.68 -12.02 -18.68
CA ARG A 271 15.47 -13.02 -19.43
C ARG A 271 14.82 -14.41 -19.46
N GLN A 272 14.04 -14.73 -18.43
CA GLN A 272 13.39 -16.03 -18.25
C GLN A 272 12.04 -16.16 -18.99
N ALA A 273 11.56 -15.10 -19.66
CA ALA A 273 10.33 -15.12 -20.46
C ALA A 273 10.52 -15.78 -21.84
N ALA A 274 11.70 -16.33 -22.13
CA ALA A 274 11.90 -17.17 -23.30
C ALA A 274 10.97 -18.40 -23.18
N PRO A 275 10.15 -18.72 -24.20
CA PRO A 275 9.37 -19.94 -24.18
C PRO A 275 10.32 -21.13 -24.01
N LYS A 276 10.00 -22.05 -23.08
CA LYS A 276 10.69 -23.33 -22.98
C LYS A 276 10.61 -24.00 -24.36
N ARG A 277 11.75 -24.08 -25.06
CA ARG A 277 11.83 -24.69 -26.39
C ARG A 277 11.29 -26.12 -26.33
N SER A 278 10.31 -26.43 -27.18
CA SER A 278 10.02 -27.81 -27.57
C SER A 278 11.23 -28.37 -28.35
N PRO A 279 11.55 -29.67 -28.20
CA PRO A 279 12.75 -30.26 -28.80
C PRO A 279 12.50 -30.59 -30.28
N GLN A 280 12.33 -29.58 -31.14
CA GLN A 280 12.13 -29.81 -32.58
C GLN A 280 12.71 -28.71 -33.51
N SER A 281 13.66 -27.87 -33.06
CA SER A 281 14.24 -26.84 -33.94
C SER A 281 15.75 -26.65 -33.80
N GLU A 282 16.51 -27.75 -33.86
CA GLU A 282 17.98 -27.70 -34.02
C GLU A 282 18.46 -27.80 -35.48
N GLU A 283 17.58 -27.96 -36.47
CA GLU A 283 18.02 -28.22 -37.87
C GLU A 283 18.16 -26.99 -38.79
N GLU A 284 17.75 -25.79 -38.38
CA GLU A 284 17.74 -24.63 -39.30
C GLU A 284 18.77 -23.52 -39.01
N ARG A 285 19.71 -23.71 -38.08
CA ARG A 285 20.77 -22.70 -37.80
C ARG A 285 22.17 -23.06 -38.30
N GLY A 286 22.26 -23.98 -39.26
CA GLY A 286 23.51 -24.37 -39.91
C GLY A 286 23.96 -23.49 -41.10
N ALA A 287 23.16 -22.53 -41.57
CA ALA A 287 23.38 -21.94 -42.91
C ALA A 287 23.71 -20.44 -42.98
N ALA A 288 23.82 -19.69 -41.88
CA ALA A 288 23.96 -18.21 -41.95
C ALA A 288 25.21 -17.62 -41.26
N ALA A 289 26.28 -18.41 -41.10
CA ALA A 289 27.52 -17.95 -40.48
C ALA A 289 28.74 -18.23 -41.37
N MET A 290 28.70 -17.80 -42.63
CA MET A 290 29.89 -17.63 -43.49
C MET A 290 29.59 -16.50 -44.47
N THR A 291 30.06 -15.28 -44.18
CA THR A 291 30.59 -14.29 -45.14
C THR A 291 30.89 -12.97 -44.43
N ASN A 292 31.99 -12.36 -44.86
CA ASN A 292 32.48 -11.01 -44.57
C ASN A 292 33.33 -10.80 -43.32
N GLY A 293 34.59 -11.19 -43.47
CA GLY A 293 35.72 -10.42 -42.94
C GLY A 293 36.00 -9.18 -43.81
N GLY A 294 36.57 -8.14 -43.19
CA GLY A 294 37.04 -6.92 -43.84
C GLY A 294 37.37 -5.87 -42.80
N GLY A 295 38.67 -5.64 -42.55
CA GLY A 295 39.18 -4.89 -41.40
C GLY A 295 39.22 -3.37 -41.54
N ALA A 296 39.65 -2.70 -40.47
CA ALA A 296 40.44 -1.46 -40.50
C ALA A 296 40.94 -1.06 -39.10
N THR A 297 42.27 -1.11 -38.96
CA THR A 297 43.17 -0.15 -38.31
C THR A 297 42.95 0.35 -36.87
N ALA A 298 43.99 0.07 -36.07
CA ALA A 298 44.33 0.72 -34.82
C ALA A 298 44.68 2.20 -34.98
N GLY A 299 44.31 3.00 -33.98
CA GLY A 299 44.79 4.37 -33.77
C GLY A 299 44.79 4.70 -32.28
N GLN A 300 45.99 4.77 -31.69
CA GLN A 300 46.24 5.23 -30.32
C GLN A 300 45.97 6.74 -30.19
N ARG A 301 45.44 7.19 -29.05
CA ARG A 301 45.94 8.39 -28.33
C ARG A 301 45.40 8.47 -26.90
N ALA A 302 46.29 8.98 -26.03
CA ALA A 302 46.27 9.02 -24.58
C ALA A 302 45.43 10.21 -24.01
N PRO A 303 45.31 10.37 -22.67
CA PRO A 303 44.35 11.24 -22.00
C PRO A 303 44.93 12.63 -21.64
N ALA A 304 44.06 13.64 -21.51
CA ALA A 304 44.35 14.93 -20.87
C ALA A 304 42.98 15.58 -20.50
N SER A 305 42.62 15.68 -19.22
CA SER A 305 42.97 16.71 -18.24
C SER A 305 41.92 17.84 -18.14
N ALA A 306 41.57 18.13 -16.89
CA ALA A 306 40.63 19.10 -16.34
C ALA A 306 40.55 20.48 -17.03
N SER A 307 39.35 21.07 -16.99
CA SER A 307 39.17 22.46 -16.60
C SER A 307 37.79 22.69 -16.00
N ALA A 308 37.80 23.19 -14.77
CA ALA A 308 36.66 23.68 -14.04
C ALA A 308 36.19 25.01 -14.65
N LEU A 309 34.88 25.16 -14.86
CA LEU A 309 34.24 26.47 -14.89
C LEU A 309 33.01 26.44 -14.00
N ALA A 310 33.10 27.20 -12.92
CA ALA A 310 32.03 27.47 -11.99
C ALA A 310 30.90 28.22 -12.71
N LEU A 311 29.68 27.68 -12.63
CA LEU A 311 28.45 28.45 -12.76
C LEU A 311 27.59 28.13 -11.55
N ALA A 312 27.67 29.04 -10.57
CA ALA A 312 26.74 29.16 -9.47
C ALA A 312 25.32 29.34 -10.04
N ARG A 313 24.57 28.23 -10.13
CA ARG A 313 23.12 28.28 -10.33
C ARG A 313 22.50 28.69 -8.99
N ARG A 314 22.10 29.95 -8.91
CA ARG A 314 21.18 30.48 -7.88
C ARG A 314 20.05 29.48 -7.65
N ALA A 315 19.89 29.04 -6.41
CA ALA A 315 18.70 28.35 -5.97
C ALA A 315 17.47 29.20 -6.34
N PRO A 316 16.41 28.62 -6.93
CA PRO A 316 15.18 29.37 -7.15
C PRO A 316 14.60 29.76 -5.77
N PRO A 317 13.98 30.94 -5.66
CA PRO A 317 13.37 31.36 -4.41
C PRO A 317 12.29 30.34 -4.03
N VAL A 318 12.29 29.92 -2.76
CA VAL A 318 11.23 29.11 -2.16
C VAL A 318 9.95 29.95 -2.21
N LEU A 319 9.16 29.76 -3.27
CA LEU A 319 7.78 30.22 -3.33
C LEU A 319 6.99 29.38 -2.32
N THR A 320 6.80 29.91 -1.12
CA THR A 320 5.78 29.45 -0.17
C THR A 320 4.40 29.77 -0.75
N THR A 321 3.99 29.04 -1.79
CA THR A 321 2.58 28.99 -2.19
C THR A 321 1.81 28.29 -1.07
N ARG A 322 1.18 29.08 -0.20
CA ARG A 322 0.10 28.62 0.67
C ARG A 322 -0.99 28.07 -0.25
N ARG A 323 -0.99 26.75 -0.48
CA ARG A 323 -2.08 26.03 -1.16
C ARG A 323 -3.36 26.41 -0.42
N ARG A 324 -4.28 27.11 -1.07
CA ARG A 324 -5.65 27.29 -0.54
C ARG A 324 -6.33 25.93 -0.59
N LEU A 325 -6.19 25.16 0.49
CA LEU A 325 -7.03 24.00 0.73
C LEU A 325 -8.45 24.52 0.96
N ASN A 326 -9.45 23.96 0.28
CA ASN A 326 -10.88 24.15 0.61
C ASN A 326 -11.21 23.39 1.91
N VAL A 327 -10.42 23.63 2.95
CA VAL A 327 -10.58 23.09 4.30
C VAL A 327 -10.57 24.29 5.21
N THR A 328 -11.77 24.70 5.64
CA THR A 328 -11.93 25.76 6.63
C THR A 328 -11.83 25.15 8.01
N TRP A 329 -10.99 25.72 8.87
CA TRP A 329 -10.98 25.36 10.28
C TRP A 329 -12.31 25.75 10.91
N HIS A 330 -13.01 24.80 11.54
CA HIS A 330 -14.22 25.12 12.29
C HIS A 330 -13.82 25.69 13.66
N PRO A 331 -14.53 26.71 14.18
CA PRO A 331 -14.34 27.17 15.55
C PRO A 331 -14.52 26.01 16.53
N SER A 332 -13.54 25.79 17.40
CA SER A 332 -13.55 24.74 18.44
C SER A 332 -13.34 25.35 19.82
N LEU A 333 -13.48 24.54 20.87
CA LEU A 333 -13.05 24.89 22.23
C LEU A 333 -11.61 25.42 22.18
N SER A 334 -11.36 26.57 22.81
CA SER A 334 -10.02 27.15 22.86
C SER A 334 -9.06 26.25 23.64
N ARG A 335 -7.77 26.33 23.31
CA ARG A 335 -6.72 25.64 24.07
C ARG A 335 -6.67 26.13 25.51
N HIS A 336 -6.89 27.42 25.74
CA HIS A 336 -7.00 27.97 27.09
C HIS A 336 -8.11 27.29 27.91
N GLU A 337 -9.35 27.30 27.42
CA GLU A 337 -10.49 26.66 28.10
C GLU A 337 -10.23 25.17 28.34
N ARG A 338 -9.65 24.46 27.35
CA ARG A 338 -9.30 23.05 27.51
C ARG A 338 -8.32 22.83 28.65
N ASN A 339 -7.25 23.63 28.71
CA ASN A 339 -6.23 23.51 29.75
C ASN A 339 -6.81 23.82 31.14
N GLU A 340 -7.70 24.81 31.26
CA GLU A 340 -8.38 25.13 32.52
C GLU A 340 -9.30 23.98 32.99
N LEU A 341 -10.14 23.46 32.09
CA LEU A 341 -11.05 22.35 32.38
C LEU A 341 -10.30 21.06 32.73
N ARG A 342 -9.16 20.81 32.09
CA ARG A 342 -8.28 19.67 32.38
C ARG A 342 -7.37 19.90 33.57
N ARG A 343 -7.27 21.13 34.07
CA ARG A 343 -6.32 21.57 35.12
C ARG A 343 -4.87 21.17 34.81
N GLN A 344 -4.53 21.19 33.53
CA GLN A 344 -3.23 20.75 33.02
C GLN A 344 -2.93 21.45 31.71
N ARG A 345 -1.66 21.81 31.50
CA ARG A 345 -1.15 22.32 30.23
C ARG A 345 -0.50 21.19 29.45
N GLY A 346 -0.93 21.01 28.20
CA GLY A 346 -0.26 20.09 27.29
C GLY A 346 0.94 20.74 26.61
N LEU A 347 1.99 19.94 26.40
CA LEU A 347 3.28 20.34 25.82
C LEU A 347 3.99 19.11 25.24
N THR A 348 5.01 19.36 24.43
CA THR A 348 5.85 18.29 23.88
C THR A 348 7.26 18.32 24.47
N ILE A 349 7.69 17.18 25.01
CA ILE A 349 9.08 16.92 25.41
C ILE A 349 9.71 16.06 24.33
N TRP A 350 10.61 16.67 23.55
CA TRP A 350 11.23 16.06 22.40
C TRP A 350 12.64 15.55 22.72
N PHE A 351 12.78 14.26 22.99
CA PHE A 351 14.10 13.67 23.17
C PHE A 351 14.79 13.44 21.83
N THR A 352 16.05 13.88 21.72
CA THR A 352 16.94 13.64 20.58
C THR A 352 18.30 13.12 21.05
N GLY A 353 18.95 12.26 20.26
CA GLY A 353 20.23 11.65 20.65
C GLY A 353 20.55 10.37 19.89
N LEU A 354 21.79 9.91 19.98
CA LEU A 354 22.26 8.66 19.34
C LEU A 354 21.45 7.41 19.76
N SER A 355 21.47 6.37 18.94
CA SER A 355 20.93 5.06 19.36
C SER A 355 21.61 4.61 20.66
N ALA A 356 20.90 3.91 21.55
CA ALA A 356 21.41 3.50 22.87
C ALA A 356 21.82 4.66 23.83
N SER A 357 21.49 5.92 23.53
CA SER A 357 21.76 7.04 24.44
C SER A 357 20.89 7.08 25.71
N GLY A 358 19.84 6.25 25.79
CA GLY A 358 18.96 6.18 26.95
C GLY A 358 17.65 6.98 26.84
N LYS A 359 17.33 7.54 25.65
CA LYS A 359 16.08 8.29 25.41
C LYS A 359 14.82 7.56 25.89
N SER A 360 14.58 6.33 25.43
CA SER A 360 13.38 5.56 25.81
C SER A 360 13.36 5.23 27.30
N THR A 361 14.52 4.97 27.90
CA THR A 361 14.65 4.71 29.35
C THR A 361 14.23 5.92 30.17
N VAL A 362 14.80 7.10 29.87
CA VAL A 362 14.46 8.36 30.56
C VAL A 362 13.01 8.75 30.28
N ALA A 363 12.54 8.64 29.03
CA ALA A 363 11.16 8.96 28.68
C ALA A 363 10.14 8.07 29.41
N THR A 364 10.44 6.77 29.59
CA THR A 364 9.56 5.85 30.33
C THR A 364 9.53 6.19 31.82
N ALA A 365 10.68 6.46 32.43
CA ALA A 365 10.74 6.86 33.83
C ALA A 365 10.05 8.22 34.07
N LEU A 366 10.22 9.16 33.14
CA LEU A 366 9.54 10.46 33.18
C LEU A 366 8.03 10.32 33.02
N GLU A 367 7.56 9.49 32.08
CA GLU A 367 6.13 9.18 31.90
C GLU A 367 5.52 8.65 33.21
N GLN A 368 6.18 7.67 33.83
CA GLN A 368 5.76 7.14 35.12
C GLN A 368 5.71 8.24 36.19
N HIS A 369 6.76 9.05 36.32
CA HIS A 369 6.79 10.11 37.32
C HIS A 369 5.65 11.12 37.14
N LEU A 370 5.42 11.60 35.91
CA LEU A 370 4.34 12.55 35.58
C LEU A 370 2.96 11.97 35.93
N LEU A 371 2.72 10.70 35.61
CA LEU A 371 1.47 10.01 35.96
C LEU A 371 1.29 9.88 37.48
N HIS A 372 2.35 9.61 38.24
CA HIS A 372 2.29 9.52 39.72
C HIS A 372 1.94 10.86 40.38
N ILE A 373 2.33 11.99 39.78
CA ILE A 373 1.94 13.33 40.25
C ILE A 373 0.59 13.79 39.65
N GLY A 374 -0.16 12.90 39.02
CA GLY A 374 -1.52 13.14 38.54
C GLY A 374 -1.60 13.82 37.17
N LEU A 375 -0.49 13.94 36.44
CA LEU A 375 -0.48 14.57 35.12
C LEU A 375 -0.63 13.53 34.01
N ALA A 376 -1.49 13.82 33.03
CA ALA A 376 -1.60 13.01 31.82
C ALA A 376 -0.34 13.19 30.96
N ALA A 377 0.40 12.10 30.77
CA ALA A 377 1.55 12.03 29.88
C ALA A 377 1.41 10.81 28.96
N TYR A 378 1.97 10.89 27.76
CA TYR A 378 1.97 9.78 26.81
C TYR A 378 3.26 9.76 25.98
N ARG A 379 3.90 8.60 25.93
CA ARG A 379 5.15 8.39 25.20
C ARG A 379 4.90 7.92 23.78
N LEU A 380 5.54 8.57 22.81
CA LEU A 380 5.59 8.23 21.40
C LEU A 380 7.00 7.75 21.06
N ASP A 381 7.14 6.50 20.66
CA ASP A 381 8.44 5.89 20.39
C ASP A 381 8.44 4.93 19.20
N GLY A 382 9.58 4.30 18.95
CA GLY A 382 9.72 3.32 17.88
C GLY A 382 8.82 2.09 18.05
N ASP A 383 8.44 1.72 19.27
CA ASP A 383 7.67 0.50 19.50
C ASP A 383 6.18 0.73 19.22
N ASN A 384 5.60 1.87 19.62
CA ASN A 384 4.18 2.14 19.40
C ASN A 384 3.87 2.93 18.10
N VAL A 385 4.83 3.64 17.51
CA VAL A 385 4.61 4.37 16.24
C VAL A 385 5.04 3.56 15.03
N ARG A 386 6.20 2.88 15.07
CA ARG A 386 6.82 2.29 13.88
C ARG A 386 6.06 1.09 13.32
N PHE A 387 5.40 0.32 14.18
CA PHE A 387 4.60 -0.85 13.77
C PHE A 387 3.12 -0.51 13.53
N GLY A 388 2.70 0.72 13.85
CA GLY A 388 1.33 1.21 13.69
C GLY A 388 1.23 2.30 12.63
N LEU A 389 1.25 3.56 13.09
CA LEU A 389 1.08 4.76 12.26
C LEU A 389 2.13 4.87 11.14
N ASN A 390 3.37 4.46 11.41
CA ASN A 390 4.51 4.60 10.49
C ASN A 390 4.99 3.24 9.94
N LYS A 391 4.11 2.24 9.89
CA LYS A 391 4.44 0.89 9.40
C LYS A 391 4.80 0.82 7.92
N ASP A 392 4.40 1.83 7.16
CA ASP A 392 4.70 2.02 5.74
C ASP A 392 6.11 2.59 5.49
N LEU A 393 6.80 3.08 6.53
CA LEU A 393 8.07 3.79 6.39
C LEU A 393 9.29 2.89 6.66
N GLY A 394 10.21 2.86 5.69
CA GLY A 394 11.52 2.23 5.81
C GLY A 394 12.55 3.13 6.52
N PHE A 395 13.85 2.89 6.26
CA PHE A 395 14.96 3.59 6.91
C PHE A 395 15.73 4.53 5.98
N SER A 396 15.21 4.81 4.78
CA SER A 396 15.77 5.82 3.87
C SER A 396 15.70 7.22 4.49
N GLU A 397 16.45 8.17 3.95
CA GLU A 397 16.39 9.57 4.40
C GLU A 397 14.97 10.14 4.26
N THR A 398 14.31 9.93 3.12
CA THR A 398 12.93 10.39 2.89
C THR A 398 11.95 9.80 3.90
N ASP A 399 12.09 8.50 4.21
CA ASP A 399 11.22 7.83 5.19
C ASP A 399 11.51 8.31 6.62
N ARG A 400 12.75 8.68 6.94
CA ARG A 400 13.11 9.28 8.24
C ARG A 400 12.48 10.65 8.40
N ASN A 401 12.57 11.49 7.37
CA ASN A 401 12.02 12.84 7.39
C ASN A 401 10.48 12.77 7.53
N GLU A 402 9.82 11.91 6.76
CA GLU A 402 8.37 11.70 6.88
C GLU A 402 7.97 11.09 8.23
N ASN A 403 8.78 10.16 8.76
CA ASN A 403 8.56 9.60 10.09
C ASN A 403 8.56 10.70 11.15
N ILE A 404 9.58 11.56 11.16
CA ILE A 404 9.67 12.68 12.11
C ILE A 404 8.54 13.68 11.91
N ARG A 405 8.19 14.02 10.66
CA ARG A 405 7.06 14.92 10.36
C ARG A 405 5.73 14.39 10.91
N ARG A 406 5.42 13.10 10.71
CA ARG A 406 4.21 12.47 11.26
C ARG A 406 4.19 12.47 12.79
N ILE A 407 5.32 12.14 13.41
CA ILE A 407 5.46 12.17 14.87
C ILE A 407 5.25 13.57 15.42
N ALA A 408 5.78 14.60 14.74
CA ALA A 408 5.60 15.99 15.15
C ALA A 408 4.12 16.41 15.15
N GLU A 409 3.37 16.06 14.12
CA GLU A 409 1.91 16.32 14.07
C GLU A 409 1.15 15.58 15.17
N VAL A 410 1.49 14.31 15.42
CA VAL A 410 0.84 13.53 16.49
C VAL A 410 1.17 14.10 17.86
N ALA A 411 2.44 14.42 18.13
CA ALA A 411 2.87 15.03 19.39
C ALA A 411 2.14 16.36 19.64
N LYS A 412 1.99 17.18 18.58
CA LYS A 412 1.19 18.40 18.63
C LYS A 412 -0.27 18.11 19.00
N LEU A 413 -0.91 17.09 18.42
CA LEU A 413 -2.29 16.73 18.78
C LEU A 413 -2.42 16.29 20.24
N PHE A 414 -1.45 15.52 20.76
CA PHE A 414 -1.42 15.18 22.20
C PHE A 414 -1.24 16.43 23.06
N ALA A 415 -0.32 17.32 22.70
CA ALA A 415 -0.09 18.56 23.43
C ALA A 415 -1.30 19.52 23.38
N ASP A 416 -1.98 19.62 22.25
CA ASP A 416 -3.21 20.39 22.08
C ASP A 416 -4.37 19.79 22.91
N SER A 417 -4.37 18.47 23.12
CA SER A 417 -5.36 17.79 23.98
C SER A 417 -5.13 17.98 25.49
N SER A 418 -4.21 18.85 25.89
CA SER A 418 -3.75 19.05 27.28
C SER A 418 -2.97 17.85 27.85
N THR A 419 -2.32 17.03 27.02
CA THR A 419 -1.46 15.91 27.43
C THR A 419 0.03 16.28 27.29
N ILE A 420 0.90 15.79 28.17
CA ILE A 420 2.35 15.92 28.00
C ILE A 420 2.84 14.82 27.04
N ALA A 421 3.14 15.18 25.79
CA ALA A 421 3.65 14.25 24.79
C ALA A 421 5.16 14.05 24.97
N LEU A 422 5.63 12.79 25.08
CA LEU A 422 7.04 12.45 25.24
C LEU A 422 7.54 11.72 24.00
N THR A 423 8.35 12.34 23.14
CA THR A 423 8.83 11.66 21.92
C THR A 423 10.24 11.14 22.11
N SER A 424 10.51 9.86 21.87
CA SER A 424 11.85 9.25 22.07
C SER A 424 12.45 8.68 20.78
N PHE A 425 12.60 9.52 19.76
CA PHE A 425 13.19 9.17 18.46
C PHE A 425 14.64 9.65 18.36
N ILE A 426 15.41 9.14 17.39
CA ILE A 426 16.78 9.64 17.15
C ILE A 426 16.73 11.09 16.64
N SER A 427 15.80 11.38 15.71
CA SER A 427 15.63 12.68 15.04
C SER A 427 16.96 13.35 14.67
N PRO A 428 17.78 12.71 13.80
CA PRO A 428 19.19 13.05 13.65
C PRO A 428 19.45 14.42 13.00
N TYR A 429 18.53 14.92 12.18
CA TYR A 429 18.69 16.17 11.43
C TYR A 429 18.10 17.36 12.18
N ARG A 430 18.85 18.46 12.29
CA ARG A 430 18.38 19.69 12.95
C ARG A 430 17.17 20.28 12.23
N ALA A 431 17.16 20.25 10.90
CA ALA A 431 16.05 20.78 10.09
C ALA A 431 14.71 20.14 10.46
N ASP A 432 14.66 18.82 10.63
CA ASP A 432 13.43 18.11 11.00
C ASP A 432 12.95 18.47 12.41
N ARG A 433 13.89 18.61 13.36
CA ARG A 433 13.57 19.03 14.73
C ARG A 433 13.07 20.48 14.76
N GLN A 434 13.65 21.36 13.94
CA GLN A 434 13.19 22.74 13.79
C GLN A 434 11.78 22.79 13.19
N ILE A 435 11.49 22.01 12.15
CA ILE A 435 10.14 21.90 11.59
C ILE A 435 9.14 21.43 12.66
N ALA A 436 9.51 20.42 13.46
CA ALA A 436 8.67 19.94 14.55
C ALA A 436 8.42 21.03 15.61
N ARG A 437 9.45 21.80 15.98
CA ARG A 437 9.34 22.94 16.90
C ARG A 437 8.43 24.02 16.35
N ASP A 438 8.66 24.45 15.11
CA ASP A 438 7.89 25.49 14.43
C ASP A 438 6.41 25.09 14.32
N LEU A 439 6.13 23.81 14.08
CA LEU A 439 4.77 23.29 14.03
C LEU A 439 4.03 23.48 15.36
N HIS A 440 4.71 23.33 16.51
CA HIS A 440 4.09 23.51 17.83
C HIS A 440 3.93 25.00 18.18
N VAL A 441 4.97 25.80 17.93
CA VAL A 441 4.95 27.24 18.22
C VAL A 441 3.89 27.96 17.37
N ASN A 442 3.74 27.57 16.11
CA ASN A 442 2.79 28.18 15.18
C ASN A 442 1.38 27.57 15.23
N ALA A 443 1.11 26.61 16.14
CA ALA A 443 -0.16 25.89 16.21
C ALA A 443 -1.35 26.72 16.77
N THR A 444 -1.23 28.05 16.86
CA THR A 444 -2.22 28.87 17.55
C THR A 444 -3.51 29.03 16.73
N GLN A 445 -4.65 28.66 17.34
CA GLN A 445 -5.94 29.21 16.93
C GLN A 445 -6.01 30.67 17.37
N ALA A 446 -6.73 31.52 16.64
CA ALA A 446 -6.72 32.97 16.85
C ALA A 446 -7.04 33.34 18.31
N GLY A 447 -6.00 33.70 19.09
CA GLY A 447 -6.09 34.11 20.49
C GLY A 447 -5.52 33.14 21.54
N ASP A 448 -5.09 31.93 21.16
CA ASP A 448 -4.55 30.93 22.10
C ASP A 448 -3.01 30.99 22.26
N ASP A 449 -2.53 30.58 23.43
CA ASP A 449 -1.10 30.42 23.72
C ASP A 449 -0.46 29.32 22.86
N ALA A 450 0.77 29.58 22.40
CA ALA A 450 1.59 28.62 21.67
C ALA A 450 1.80 27.31 22.47
N ILE A 451 1.92 26.20 21.76
CA ILE A 451 2.20 24.90 22.40
C ILE A 451 3.70 24.85 22.73
N PRO A 452 4.09 24.66 24.01
CA PRO A 452 5.48 24.56 24.38
C PRO A 452 6.15 23.32 23.76
N PHE A 453 7.33 23.51 23.21
CA PHE A 453 8.20 22.46 22.66
C PHE A 453 9.53 22.49 23.40
N ILE A 454 9.86 21.40 24.08
CA ILE A 454 11.04 21.30 24.95
C ILE A 454 11.94 20.22 24.38
N GLU A 455 13.02 20.62 23.72
CA GLU A 455 14.01 19.72 23.16
C GLU A 455 14.99 19.27 24.25
N VAL A 456 15.04 17.96 24.47
CA VAL A 456 15.93 17.31 25.43
C VAL A 456 17.02 16.58 24.66
N TYR A 457 18.23 17.14 24.70
CA TYR A 457 19.40 16.50 24.11
C TYR A 457 19.98 15.45 25.05
N VAL A 458 19.91 14.19 24.65
CA VAL A 458 20.52 13.05 25.34
C VAL A 458 21.93 12.84 24.77
N ASP A 459 22.87 13.60 25.32
CA ASP A 459 24.25 13.72 24.87
C ASP A 459 25.12 12.65 25.51
N ILE A 460 25.60 11.70 24.73
CA ILE A 460 26.65 10.78 25.15
C ILE A 460 27.68 10.61 24.03
N PRO A 461 28.94 10.31 24.36
CA PRO A 461 29.92 9.91 23.36
C PRO A 461 29.47 8.69 22.57
N LEU A 462 29.79 8.64 21.27
CA LEU A 462 29.52 7.48 20.42
C LEU A 462 30.09 6.17 21.00
N ALA A 463 31.29 6.24 21.58
CA ALA A 463 31.93 5.08 22.21
C ALA A 463 31.09 4.47 23.36
N GLU A 464 30.44 5.31 24.18
CA GLU A 464 29.55 4.84 25.24
C GLU A 464 28.26 4.24 24.66
N ALA A 465 27.75 4.80 23.56
CA ALA A 465 26.60 4.26 22.85
C ALA A 465 26.89 2.85 22.27
N GLU A 466 28.07 2.69 21.64
CA GLU A 466 28.57 1.41 21.11
C GLU A 466 28.83 0.39 22.20
N LYS A 467 29.32 0.81 23.38
CA LYS A 467 29.53 -0.07 24.53
C LYS A 467 28.22 -0.62 25.09
N ARG A 468 27.15 0.18 25.11
CA ARG A 468 25.84 -0.22 25.63
C ARG A 468 25.12 -1.22 24.72
N ASP A 469 25.14 -0.97 23.41
CA ASP A 469 24.50 -1.71 22.31
C ASP A 469 23.50 -2.85 22.67
N PRO A 470 22.38 -2.54 23.37
CA PRO A 470 21.50 -3.57 23.95
C PRO A 470 20.77 -4.39 22.89
N LYS A 471 20.68 -3.88 21.66
CA LYS A 471 20.02 -4.52 20.51
C LYS A 471 21.03 -5.05 19.48
N GLY A 472 22.34 -4.96 19.74
CA GLY A 472 23.38 -5.40 18.83
C GLY A 472 23.43 -4.62 17.49
N LEU A 473 22.88 -3.41 17.45
CA LEU A 473 22.73 -2.62 16.23
C LEU A 473 24.03 -1.94 15.83
N TYR A 474 24.83 -1.46 16.79
CA TYR A 474 26.13 -0.87 16.49
C TYR A 474 27.10 -1.91 15.94
N LYS A 475 27.11 -3.11 16.52
CA LYS A 475 27.93 -4.23 16.00
C LYS A 475 27.58 -4.56 14.54
N LYS A 476 26.28 -4.66 14.23
CA LYS A 476 25.79 -4.92 12.86
C LYS A 476 26.08 -3.77 11.90
N ALA A 477 25.97 -2.52 12.35
CA ALA A 477 26.31 -1.35 11.56
C ALA A 477 27.80 -1.30 11.22
N ARG A 478 28.69 -1.56 12.19
CA ARG A 478 30.14 -1.67 11.98
C ARG A 478 30.52 -2.81 11.03
N ALA A 479 29.77 -3.91 11.05
CA ALA A 479 29.92 -5.03 10.12
C ALA A 479 29.36 -4.75 8.71
N GLY A 480 28.70 -3.61 8.48
CA GLY A 480 28.10 -3.26 7.18
C GLY A 480 26.76 -3.93 6.89
N GLU A 481 26.20 -4.68 7.84
CA GLU A 481 24.89 -5.35 7.71
C GLU A 481 23.73 -4.35 7.76
N ILE A 482 23.89 -3.25 8.49
CA ILE A 482 22.92 -2.15 8.56
C ILE A 482 23.51 -0.92 7.89
N LYS A 483 22.93 -0.52 6.76
CA LYS A 483 23.30 0.70 6.03
C LYS A 483 22.68 1.93 6.67
N ASP A 484 23.29 3.08 6.44
CA ASP A 484 22.83 4.41 6.86
C ASP A 484 22.54 4.53 8.37
N PHE A 485 23.33 3.86 9.21
CA PHE A 485 23.13 3.84 10.64
C PHE A 485 23.67 5.13 11.28
N THR A 486 22.81 5.86 12.00
CA THR A 486 23.14 7.13 12.62
C THR A 486 24.34 7.02 13.57
N GLY A 487 25.33 7.88 13.39
CA GLY A 487 26.58 7.90 14.16
C GLY A 487 27.68 7.00 13.60
N ILE A 488 27.38 6.12 12.63
CA ILE A 488 28.36 5.21 12.02
C ILE A 488 28.51 5.50 10.52
N SER A 489 27.43 5.32 9.76
CA SER A 489 27.38 5.51 8.30
C SER A 489 26.38 6.59 7.85
N ALA A 490 25.64 7.18 8.79
CA ALA A 490 24.82 8.38 8.60
C ALA A 490 25.07 9.41 9.71
N PRO A 491 24.91 10.72 9.47
CA PRO A 491 25.24 11.75 10.45
C PRO A 491 24.21 11.83 11.59
N TYR A 492 24.66 12.38 12.73
CA TYR A 492 23.81 12.90 13.80
C TYR A 492 24.20 14.36 14.02
N GLU A 493 23.26 15.28 13.82
CA GLU A 493 23.48 16.71 14.02
C GLU A 493 23.02 17.09 15.43
N ALA A 494 23.97 17.22 16.35
CA ALA A 494 23.68 17.64 17.72
C ALA A 494 22.94 18.99 17.75
N PRO A 495 21.94 19.18 18.62
CA PRO A 495 21.24 20.44 18.75
C PRO A 495 22.18 21.52 19.32
N GLU A 496 22.13 22.72 18.76
CA GLU A 496 22.98 23.84 19.18
C GLU A 496 22.41 24.57 20.40
N SER A 497 21.09 24.54 20.59
CA SER A 497 20.41 25.24 21.69
C SER A 497 19.18 24.46 22.18
N PRO A 498 19.36 23.23 22.68
CA PRO A 498 18.26 22.49 23.31
C PRO A 498 17.84 23.17 24.62
N GLU A 499 16.56 23.07 25.00
CA GLU A 499 16.09 23.54 26.30
C GLU A 499 16.76 22.80 27.47
N ILE A 500 17.05 21.51 27.29
CA ILE A 500 17.66 20.66 28.30
C ILE A 500 18.72 19.76 27.66
N THR A 501 19.91 19.70 28.27
CA THR A 501 20.93 18.69 27.94
C THR A 501 21.12 17.74 29.12
N ILE A 502 21.07 16.44 28.85
CA ILE A 502 21.32 15.36 29.82
C ILE A 502 22.47 14.46 29.36
N ARG A 503 23.34 14.10 30.31
CA ARG A 503 24.52 13.24 30.13
C ARG A 503 24.24 11.90 30.80
N THR A 504 23.61 10.96 30.09
CA THR A 504 23.22 9.66 30.68
C THR A 504 24.41 8.72 30.91
N ASP A 505 25.61 9.12 30.47
CA ASP A 505 26.89 8.52 30.83
C ASP A 505 27.37 8.94 32.24
N GLN A 506 26.83 10.02 32.80
CA GLN A 506 27.25 10.62 34.06
C GLN A 506 26.14 10.69 35.11
N LEU A 507 24.89 10.67 34.66
CA LEU A 507 23.70 10.79 35.51
C LEU A 507 22.93 9.48 35.55
N THR A 508 22.31 9.19 36.69
CA THR A 508 21.31 8.13 36.79
C THR A 508 20.02 8.51 36.05
N VAL A 509 19.13 7.53 35.87
CA VAL A 509 17.82 7.78 35.23
C VAL A 509 16.99 8.75 36.09
N GLU A 510 17.03 8.57 37.40
CA GLU A 510 16.33 9.38 38.39
C GLU A 510 16.82 10.84 38.36
N GLU A 511 18.14 11.05 38.28
CA GLU A 511 18.72 12.38 38.16
C GLU A 511 18.35 13.06 36.84
N CYS A 512 18.29 12.30 35.73
CA CYS A 512 17.82 12.80 34.45
C CYS A 512 16.35 13.24 34.51
N VAL A 513 15.49 12.42 35.12
CA VAL A 513 14.06 12.75 35.31
C VAL A 513 13.90 13.98 36.19
N LYS A 514 14.61 14.03 37.33
CA LYS A 514 14.60 15.18 38.24
C LYS A 514 14.94 16.47 37.52
N LYS A 515 16.02 16.48 36.73
CA LYS A 515 16.43 17.65 35.94
C LYS A 515 15.36 18.14 34.96
N ILE A 516 14.63 17.22 34.32
CA ILE A 516 13.53 17.58 33.42
C ILE A 516 12.35 18.14 34.21
N VAL A 517 11.96 17.51 35.30
CA VAL A 517 10.83 17.94 36.17
C VAL A 517 11.11 19.34 36.76
N GLU A 518 12.32 19.59 37.25
CA GLU A 518 12.75 20.90 37.77
C GLU A 518 12.62 21.99 36.70
N TYR A 519 13.04 21.70 35.46
CA TYR A 519 12.86 22.64 34.34
C TYR A 519 11.38 22.93 34.07
N LEU A 520 10.53 21.89 34.05
CA LEU A 520 9.09 22.05 33.84
C LEU A 520 8.43 22.90 34.93
N ALA A 521 8.82 22.68 36.19
CA ALA A 521 8.35 23.46 37.33
C ALA A 521 8.83 24.92 37.25
N GLN A 522 10.11 25.14 36.95
CA GLN A 522 10.69 26.48 36.79
C GLN A 522 10.00 27.29 35.68
N LYS A 523 9.57 26.63 34.60
CA LYS A 523 8.82 27.26 33.51
C LYS A 523 7.31 27.40 33.79
N GLY A 524 6.82 26.91 34.92
CA GLY A 524 5.40 26.96 35.27
C GLY A 524 4.52 26.07 34.39
N TYR A 525 5.09 25.01 33.82
CA TYR A 525 4.32 24.04 33.03
C TYR A 525 3.63 22.99 33.90
N ILE A 526 4.22 22.69 35.06
CA ILE A 526 3.67 21.81 36.09
C ILE A 526 3.68 22.55 37.44
N GLY A 527 2.81 22.16 38.36
CA GLY A 527 2.83 22.71 39.72
C GLY A 527 4.12 22.35 40.47
N GLU A 528 4.50 23.15 41.46
CA GLU A 528 5.63 22.81 42.34
C GLU A 528 5.39 21.43 42.98
N THR A 529 6.30 20.50 42.72
CA THR A 529 6.35 19.22 43.42
C THR A 529 6.53 19.51 44.90
N LYS A 530 5.45 19.39 45.69
CA LYS A 530 5.59 19.25 47.14
C LYS A 530 6.38 17.97 47.36
N GLU A 531 7.61 18.09 47.87
CA GLU A 531 8.35 16.92 48.35
C GLU A 531 7.45 16.18 49.34
N THR A 532 6.97 15.01 48.94
CA THR A 532 6.33 14.07 49.85
C THR A 532 7.45 13.60 50.77
N ARG A 533 7.44 14.15 51.99
CA ARG A 533 8.36 13.85 53.08
C ARG A 533 8.34 12.38 53.47
#